data_AF-A0A1V2PTL2-F1
#
_entry.id   AF-A0A1V2PTL2-F1
#
_cell.length_a   1.000
_cell.length_b   1.000
_cell.length_c   1.000
_cell.angle_alpha   90.00
_cell.angle_beta   90.00
_cell.angle_gamma   90.00
#
_symmetry.space_group_name_H-M   'P 1'
#
loop_
_entity.id
_entity.type
_entity.pdbx_description
1 polymer ?
#
loop_
_entity_poly.entity_id
_entity_poly.type
_entity_poly.pdbx_seq_one_letter_code
_entity_poly.pdbx_strand_id
1 'polypeptide(L)'
;MDKRRWVRWTVRGLLIGAGVAAVAIGGSLIWSYSASGGHRFDVADAPDAPVAIVFGAKLRGDRPMPFLAGRLDVTVELVKAGKVKAVLVSGDADGTSGNETRAMTAYLAERGVDPKMIVVDAFGLDTYDTCARAVQVYGVDRALLVTQSYHLPRAVSLCRSLGMQADGVAATCECTTTSLVRNRVREWLATVGAVPEAIWNRDPAVLSTPDGSVRDLITAHPPGSR
;
A
#
# COMPACT_ATOMS: atom_id res chain seq x y z
N MET A 1 -9.70 -47.75 21.89
CA MET A 1 -9.64 -46.95 20.64
C MET A 1 -8.25 -47.13 20.04
N ASP A 2 -8.13 -47.60 18.80
CA ASP A 2 -6.84 -47.99 18.21
C ASP A 2 -5.95 -46.76 17.95
N LYS A 3 -4.78 -46.71 18.61
CA LYS A 3 -3.79 -45.63 18.49
C LYS A 3 -3.38 -45.39 17.04
N ARG A 4 -3.33 -46.43 16.20
CA ARG A 4 -3.06 -46.31 14.76
C ARG A 4 -4.19 -45.64 13.99
N ARG A 5 -5.45 -45.90 14.36
CA ARG A 5 -6.60 -45.22 13.76
C ARG A 5 -6.59 -43.73 14.13
N TRP A 6 -6.35 -43.39 15.39
CA TRP A 6 -6.29 -42.00 15.84
C TRP A 6 -5.19 -41.20 15.12
N VAL A 7 -3.97 -41.75 15.03
CA VAL A 7 -2.85 -41.14 14.27
C VAL A 7 -3.23 -40.93 12.80
N ARG A 8 -3.89 -41.90 12.15
CA ARG A 8 -4.32 -41.75 10.74
C ARG A 8 -5.35 -40.65 10.54
N TRP A 9 -6.31 -40.49 11.46
CA TRP A 9 -7.28 -39.39 11.39
C TRP A 9 -6.63 -38.03 11.60
N THR A 10 -5.71 -37.93 12.57
CA THR A 10 -4.96 -36.68 12.83
C THR A 10 -4.11 -36.29 11.61
N VAL A 11 -3.36 -37.22 11.03
CA VAL A 11 -2.55 -36.95 9.84
C VAL A 11 -3.42 -36.56 8.64
N ARG A 12 -4.54 -37.26 8.41
CA ARG A 12 -5.48 -36.90 7.33
C ARG A 12 -6.06 -35.50 7.53
N GLY A 13 -6.45 -35.15 8.76
CA GLY A 13 -6.94 -33.81 9.09
C GLY A 13 -5.90 -32.73 8.80
N LEU A 14 -4.64 -32.95 9.21
CA LEU A 14 -3.53 -32.03 8.93
C LEU A 14 -3.27 -31.85 7.43
N LEU A 15 -3.30 -32.94 6.65
CA LEU A 15 -3.10 -32.89 5.21
C LEU A 15 -4.23 -32.14 4.50
N ILE A 16 -5.48 -32.37 4.89
CA ILE A 16 -6.64 -31.63 4.35
C ILE A 16 -6.52 -30.14 4.70
N GLY A 17 -6.23 -29.81 5.96
CA GLY A 17 -6.03 -28.43 6.41
C GLY A 17 -4.92 -27.72 5.63
N ALA A 18 -3.78 -28.39 5.43
CA ALA A 18 -2.68 -27.86 4.63
C ALA A 18 -3.08 -27.64 3.16
N GLY A 19 -3.85 -28.57 2.57
CA GLY A 19 -4.38 -28.44 1.22
C GLY A 19 -5.31 -27.23 1.06
N VAL A 20 -6.26 -27.05 1.99
CA VAL A 20 -7.16 -25.89 2.00
C VAL A 20 -6.38 -24.58 2.14
N ALA A 21 -5.41 -24.52 3.05
CA ALA A 21 -4.57 -23.33 3.23
C ALA A 21 -3.76 -23.01 1.96
N ALA A 22 -3.19 -24.03 1.31
CA ALA A 22 -2.46 -23.86 0.06
C ALA A 22 -3.34 -23.32 -1.07
N VAL A 23 -4.58 -23.82 -1.20
CA VAL A 23 -5.56 -23.32 -2.17
C VAL A 23 -5.96 -21.88 -1.86
N ALA A 24 -6.22 -21.54 -0.60
CA ALA A 24 -6.59 -20.18 -0.19
C ALA A 24 -5.48 -19.18 -0.48
N ILE A 25 -4.23 -19.48 -0.07
CA ILE A 25 -3.07 -18.63 -0.34
C ILE A 25 -2.80 -18.54 -1.84
N GLY A 26 -2.72 -19.68 -2.52
CA GLY A 26 -2.44 -19.74 -3.96
C GLY A 26 -3.49 -18.99 -4.79
N GLY A 27 -4.77 -19.21 -4.52
CA GLY A 27 -5.88 -18.52 -5.19
C GLY A 27 -5.86 -17.02 -4.96
N SER A 28 -5.60 -16.58 -3.72
CA SER A 28 -5.50 -15.14 -3.38
C SER A 28 -4.33 -14.47 -4.08
N LEU A 29 -3.18 -15.15 -4.19
CA LEU A 29 -2.03 -14.67 -4.94
C LEU A 29 -2.31 -14.61 -6.44
N ILE A 30 -2.91 -15.64 -7.02
CA ILE A 30 -3.28 -15.64 -8.44
C ILE A 30 -4.23 -14.48 -8.74
N TRP A 31 -5.24 -14.26 -7.89
CA TRP A 31 -6.15 -13.13 -8.01
C TRP A 31 -5.41 -11.79 -7.95
N SER A 32 -4.60 -11.53 -6.92
CA SER A 32 -3.95 -10.22 -6.76
C SER A 32 -2.96 -9.93 -7.88
N TYR A 33 -2.21 -10.92 -8.35
CA TYR A 33 -1.30 -10.76 -9.49
C TYR A 33 -2.02 -10.55 -10.82
N SER A 34 -3.16 -11.21 -11.02
CA SER A 34 -3.97 -11.04 -12.22
C SER A 34 -4.68 -9.68 -12.23
N ALA A 35 -5.29 -9.29 -11.11
CA ALA A 35 -6.00 -8.02 -10.94
C ALA A 35 -5.08 -6.79 -11.03
N SER A 36 -3.80 -6.96 -10.69
CA SER A 36 -2.75 -5.93 -10.82
C SER A 36 -1.88 -6.09 -12.07
N GLY A 37 -2.25 -6.99 -13.00
CA GLY A 37 -1.54 -7.17 -14.28
C GLY A 37 -1.56 -5.87 -15.10
N GLY A 38 -0.41 -5.45 -15.61
CA GLY A 38 -0.29 -4.22 -16.42
C GLY A 38 -0.36 -2.90 -15.63
N HIS A 39 -0.47 -2.94 -14.31
CA HIS A 39 -0.63 -1.78 -13.43
C HIS A 39 0.50 -1.66 -12.40
N ARG A 40 1.70 -2.16 -12.72
CA ARG A 40 2.85 -2.19 -11.81
C ARG A 40 4.09 -1.81 -12.61
N PHE A 41 4.73 -0.73 -12.20
CA PHE A 41 5.78 -0.07 -12.96
C PHE A 41 6.98 0.26 -12.08
N ASP A 42 8.12 0.48 -12.72
CA ASP A 42 9.21 1.24 -12.14
C ASP A 42 8.99 2.74 -12.40
N VAL A 43 9.75 3.60 -11.73
CA VAL A 43 9.58 5.06 -11.80
C VAL A 43 9.62 5.59 -13.22
N ALA A 44 10.53 5.10 -14.06
CA ALA A 44 10.71 5.56 -15.43
C ALA A 44 9.47 5.32 -16.30
N ASP A 45 8.84 4.15 -16.15
CA ASP A 45 7.74 3.67 -16.98
C ASP A 45 6.36 4.01 -16.42
N ALA A 46 6.29 4.47 -15.16
CA ALA A 46 5.02 4.80 -14.51
C ALA A 46 4.26 5.88 -15.30
N PRO A 47 2.93 5.74 -15.48
CA PRO A 47 2.13 6.78 -16.11
C PRO A 47 2.05 8.03 -15.22
N ASP A 48 1.65 9.15 -15.79
CA ASP A 48 1.32 10.34 -15.00
C ASP A 48 -0.01 10.11 -14.26
N ALA A 49 -0.08 10.55 -13.00
CA ALA A 49 -1.28 10.55 -12.19
C ALA A 49 -1.38 11.84 -11.37
N PRO A 50 -2.58 12.28 -10.95
CA PRO A 50 -2.69 13.51 -10.17
C PRO A 50 -2.03 13.40 -8.78
N VAL A 51 -2.01 12.19 -8.20
CA VAL A 51 -1.56 11.96 -6.81
C VAL A 51 -0.60 10.78 -6.73
N ALA A 52 0.46 10.90 -5.93
CA ALA A 52 1.19 9.75 -5.40
C ALA A 52 0.63 9.41 -4.00
N ILE A 53 0.20 8.17 -3.78
CA ILE A 53 -0.15 7.66 -2.45
C ILE A 53 1.05 6.88 -1.91
N VAL A 54 1.66 7.39 -0.84
CA VAL A 54 2.82 6.76 -0.21
C VAL A 54 2.32 5.95 0.98
N PHE A 55 2.45 4.63 0.88
CA PHE A 55 2.05 3.74 1.97
C PHE A 55 3.04 3.80 3.12
N GLY A 56 2.54 3.72 4.34
CA GLY A 56 3.34 3.61 5.55
C GLY A 56 4.04 2.25 5.73
N ALA A 57 5.14 2.25 6.47
CA ALA A 57 5.93 1.15 6.96
C ALA A 57 6.47 1.47 8.37
N LYS A 58 7.71 1.06 8.70
CA LYS A 58 8.23 1.18 10.07
C LYS A 58 9.12 2.40 10.24
N LEU A 59 9.05 3.01 11.41
CA LEU A 59 10.04 3.95 11.92
C LEU A 59 10.99 3.31 12.92
N ARG A 60 12.14 3.96 13.12
CA ARG A 60 13.02 3.77 14.28
C ARG A 60 13.20 5.13 14.95
N GLY A 61 12.43 5.37 16.02
CA GLY A 61 12.23 6.73 16.54
C GLY A 61 11.49 7.56 15.50
N ASP A 62 11.94 8.77 15.21
CA ASP A 62 11.34 9.61 14.15
C ASP A 62 11.99 9.41 12.76
N ARG A 63 12.81 8.37 12.58
CA ARG A 63 13.50 8.12 11.31
C ARG A 63 12.85 6.99 10.51
N PRO A 64 12.55 7.20 9.22
CA PRO A 64 12.13 6.14 8.31
C PRO A 64 13.14 4.99 8.27
N MET A 65 12.67 3.76 8.48
CA MET A 65 13.48 2.56 8.23
C MET A 65 13.68 2.34 6.71
N PRO A 66 14.62 1.48 6.27
CA PRO A 66 14.97 1.35 4.85
C PRO A 66 13.79 1.14 3.89
N PHE A 67 12.77 0.37 4.30
CA PHE A 67 11.56 0.20 3.50
C PHE A 67 10.75 1.50 3.32
N LEU A 68 10.61 2.30 4.38
CA LEU A 68 9.87 3.56 4.31
C LEU A 68 10.68 4.62 3.55
N ALA A 69 11.98 4.73 3.86
CA ALA A 69 12.91 5.61 3.17
C ALA A 69 12.86 5.39 1.65
N GLY A 70 12.95 4.13 1.20
CA GLY A 70 12.88 3.80 -0.23
C GLY A 70 11.57 4.22 -0.92
N ARG A 71 10.43 4.17 -0.21
CA ARG A 71 9.15 4.67 -0.75
C ARG A 71 9.16 6.18 -0.88
N LEU A 72 9.73 6.87 0.10
CA LEU A 72 9.83 8.32 0.11
C LEU A 72 10.81 8.81 -0.96
N ASP A 73 11.93 8.12 -1.15
CA ASP A 73 12.89 8.44 -2.23
C ASP A 73 12.25 8.29 -3.61
N VAL A 74 11.53 7.19 -3.87
CA VAL A 74 10.76 7.04 -5.12
C VAL A 74 9.70 8.14 -5.28
N THR A 75 9.07 8.56 -4.20
CA THR A 75 8.10 9.67 -4.24
C THR A 75 8.78 10.98 -4.65
N VAL A 76 9.98 11.25 -4.13
CA VAL A 76 10.80 12.40 -4.54
C VAL A 76 11.12 12.33 -6.03
N GLU A 77 11.45 11.16 -6.56
CA GLU A 77 11.72 10.99 -7.99
C GLU A 77 10.47 11.25 -8.85
N LEU A 78 9.31 10.73 -8.46
CA LEU A 78 8.03 10.97 -9.16
C LEU A 78 7.66 12.46 -9.19
N VAL A 79 7.87 13.16 -8.07
CA VAL A 79 7.68 14.61 -7.97
C VAL A 79 8.64 15.35 -8.89
N LYS A 80 9.94 15.03 -8.84
CA LYS A 80 10.97 15.68 -9.67
C LYS A 80 10.75 15.44 -11.17
N ALA A 81 10.25 14.26 -11.54
CA ALA A 81 9.89 13.91 -12.90
C ALA A 81 8.57 14.59 -13.37
N GLY A 82 7.84 15.26 -12.47
CA GLY A 82 6.56 15.89 -12.77
C GLY A 82 5.44 14.89 -13.05
N LYS A 83 5.56 13.63 -12.58
CA LYS A 83 4.56 12.58 -12.79
C LYS A 83 3.35 12.72 -11.87
N VAL A 84 3.47 13.50 -10.79
CA VAL A 84 2.41 13.76 -9.81
C VAL A 84 2.35 15.24 -9.39
N LYS A 85 1.19 15.67 -8.91
CA LYS A 85 0.93 17.06 -8.48
C LYS A 85 0.69 17.19 -6.98
N ALA A 86 0.20 16.11 -6.36
CA ALA A 86 0.03 16.01 -4.92
C ALA A 86 0.62 14.68 -4.42
N VAL A 87 0.98 14.67 -3.15
CA VAL A 87 1.46 13.49 -2.42
C VAL A 87 0.54 13.27 -1.23
N LEU A 88 -0.13 12.12 -1.17
CA LEU A 88 -0.87 11.68 0.00
C LEU A 88 0.02 10.71 0.79
N VAL A 89 0.49 11.10 1.96
CA VAL A 89 1.20 10.21 2.88
C VAL A 89 0.19 9.54 3.80
N SER A 90 0.03 8.22 3.68
CA SER A 90 -0.98 7.46 4.44
C SER A 90 -0.30 6.43 5.34
N GLY A 91 -0.53 6.55 6.64
CA GLY A 91 0.07 5.72 7.68
C GLY A 91 -0.57 5.96 9.03
N ASP A 92 0.03 5.42 10.08
CA ASP A 92 -0.48 5.53 11.45
C ASP A 92 0.20 6.69 12.19
N ALA A 93 -0.55 7.75 12.49
CA ALA A 93 -0.04 8.91 13.21
C ALA A 93 0.14 8.66 14.72
N ASP A 94 -0.48 7.61 15.26
CA ASP A 94 -0.47 7.23 16.68
C ASP A 94 0.13 5.82 16.89
N GLY A 95 0.89 5.34 15.92
CA GLY A 95 1.45 4.00 15.92
C GLY A 95 2.48 3.78 17.03
N THR A 96 2.65 2.52 17.42
CA THR A 96 3.62 2.12 18.48
C THR A 96 5.08 2.48 18.16
N SER A 97 5.41 2.77 16.89
CA SER A 97 6.73 3.23 16.47
C SER A 97 6.87 4.75 16.37
N GLY A 98 5.84 5.53 16.70
CA GLY A 98 5.80 7.00 16.59
C GLY A 98 4.86 7.49 15.48
N ASN A 99 4.81 8.81 15.29
CA ASN A 99 3.96 9.43 14.29
C ASN A 99 4.55 9.29 12.89
N GLU A 100 4.08 8.28 12.17
CA GLU A 100 4.65 7.90 10.88
C GLU A 100 4.53 9.00 9.83
N THR A 101 3.33 9.56 9.70
CA THR A 101 3.01 10.56 8.69
C THR A 101 3.80 11.85 8.88
N ARG A 102 4.10 12.23 10.13
CA ARG A 102 4.97 13.37 10.43
C ARG A 102 6.40 13.11 9.97
N ALA A 103 6.94 11.93 10.23
CA ALA A 103 8.28 11.55 9.78
C ALA A 103 8.37 11.49 8.24
N MET A 104 7.34 10.96 7.58
CA MET A 104 7.26 10.93 6.11
C MET A 104 7.24 12.34 5.51
N THR A 105 6.42 13.24 6.06
CA THR A 105 6.30 14.63 5.61
C THR A 105 7.62 15.38 5.76
N ALA A 106 8.27 15.26 6.93
CA ALA A 106 9.56 15.87 7.19
C ALA A 106 10.63 15.37 6.21
N TYR A 107 10.69 14.05 5.99
CA TYR A 107 11.67 13.43 5.09
C TYR A 107 11.53 13.90 3.63
N LEU A 108 10.29 14.05 3.13
CA LEU A 108 10.01 14.56 1.79
C LEU A 108 10.38 16.04 1.66
N ALA A 109 10.02 16.86 2.66
CA ALA A 109 10.36 18.28 2.70
C ALA A 109 11.88 18.51 2.70
N GLU A 110 12.62 17.74 3.51
CA GLU A 110 14.09 17.75 3.55
C GLU A 110 14.74 17.41 2.18
N ARG A 111 14.01 16.72 1.30
CA ARG A 111 14.48 16.32 -0.05
C ARG A 111 13.95 17.21 -1.17
N GLY A 112 13.34 18.34 -0.82
CA GLY A 112 12.91 19.38 -1.74
C GLY A 112 11.52 19.19 -2.33
N VAL A 113 10.70 18.31 -1.77
CA VAL A 113 9.26 18.29 -2.08
C VAL A 113 8.60 19.45 -1.33
N ASP A 114 7.89 20.34 -2.05
CA ASP A 114 7.18 21.45 -1.41
C ASP A 114 6.15 20.89 -0.41
N PRO A 115 6.22 21.25 0.89
CA PRO A 115 5.25 20.82 1.90
C PRO A 115 3.79 21.10 1.52
N LYS A 116 3.52 22.11 0.69
CA LYS A 116 2.17 22.41 0.20
C LYS A 116 1.60 21.32 -0.69
N MET A 117 2.43 20.48 -1.32
CA MET A 117 1.96 19.36 -2.12
C MET A 117 1.64 18.12 -1.28
N ILE A 118 1.98 18.12 0.01
CA ILE A 118 1.86 16.94 0.87
C ILE A 118 0.58 17.04 1.69
N VAL A 119 -0.29 16.05 1.53
CA VAL A 119 -1.48 15.84 2.36
C VAL A 119 -1.25 14.63 3.24
N VAL A 120 -1.67 14.73 4.51
CA VAL A 120 -1.49 13.67 5.51
C VAL A 120 -2.80 12.91 5.71
N ASP A 121 -2.71 11.58 5.60
CA ASP A 121 -3.71 10.65 6.07
C ASP A 121 -3.19 9.86 7.28
N ALA A 122 -3.63 10.30 8.47
CA ALA A 122 -3.22 9.78 9.77
C ALA A 122 -3.83 8.42 10.15
N PHE A 123 -4.79 7.91 9.36
CA PHE A 123 -5.54 6.70 9.68
C PHE A 123 -5.43 5.64 8.57
N GLY A 124 -4.30 5.62 7.87
CA GLY A 124 -3.91 4.55 6.93
C GLY A 124 -3.39 3.32 7.66
N LEU A 125 -4.22 2.70 8.50
CA LEU A 125 -3.79 1.67 9.46
C LEU A 125 -3.41 0.34 8.78
N ASP A 126 -4.06 0.04 7.66
CA ASP A 126 -3.65 -1.00 6.74
C ASP A 126 -3.80 -0.57 5.27
N THR A 127 -3.53 -1.50 4.36
CA THR A 127 -3.60 -1.26 2.92
C THR A 127 -5.01 -0.95 2.45
N TYR A 128 -6.01 -1.61 3.02
CA TYR A 128 -7.39 -1.37 2.68
C TYR A 128 -7.82 0.02 3.17
N ASP A 129 -7.50 0.37 4.41
CA ASP A 129 -7.81 1.68 4.98
C ASP A 129 -7.17 2.81 4.15
N THR A 130 -5.91 2.65 3.75
CA THR A 130 -5.24 3.60 2.84
C THR A 130 -6.06 3.80 1.55
N CYS A 131 -6.45 2.72 0.88
CA CYS A 131 -7.19 2.78 -0.37
C CYS A 131 -8.61 3.36 -0.18
N ALA A 132 -9.35 2.87 0.82
CA ALA A 132 -10.72 3.28 1.10
C ALA A 132 -10.78 4.75 1.48
N ARG A 133 -9.86 5.21 2.33
CA ARG A 133 -9.81 6.62 2.75
C ARG A 133 -9.35 7.54 1.62
N ALA A 134 -8.40 7.13 0.80
CA ALA A 134 -8.02 7.89 -0.38
C ALA A 134 -9.24 8.17 -1.29
N VAL A 135 -10.12 7.19 -1.50
CA VAL A 135 -11.36 7.37 -2.28
C VAL A 135 -12.40 8.18 -1.51
N GLN A 136 -12.74 7.77 -0.28
CA GLN A 136 -13.90 8.29 0.45
C GLN A 136 -13.66 9.64 1.13
N VAL A 137 -12.47 9.82 1.70
CA VAL A 137 -12.10 11.03 2.46
C VAL A 137 -11.48 12.06 1.53
N TYR A 138 -10.47 11.66 0.76
CA TYR A 138 -9.69 12.59 -0.07
C TYR A 138 -10.19 12.70 -1.51
N GLY A 139 -11.15 11.86 -1.90
CA GLY A 139 -11.76 11.95 -3.22
C GLY A 139 -10.82 11.62 -4.38
N VAL A 140 -9.83 10.77 -4.14
CA VAL A 140 -8.82 10.33 -5.11
C VAL A 140 -9.40 9.26 -6.02
N ASP A 141 -9.47 9.56 -7.32
CA ASP A 141 -9.98 8.68 -8.37
C ASP A 141 -8.85 8.00 -9.17
N ARG A 142 -7.67 8.62 -9.27
CA ARG A 142 -6.48 8.10 -9.97
C ARG A 142 -5.21 8.38 -9.18
N ALA A 143 -4.34 7.38 -9.00
CA ALA A 143 -3.11 7.54 -8.23
C ALA A 143 -1.98 6.60 -8.62
N LEU A 144 -0.74 7.04 -8.35
CA LEU A 144 0.43 6.18 -8.26
C LEU A 144 0.59 5.66 -6.81
N LEU A 145 0.51 4.35 -6.62
CA LEU A 145 0.70 3.69 -5.33
C LEU A 145 2.18 3.38 -5.11
N VAL A 146 2.84 4.10 -4.19
CA VAL A 146 4.27 3.94 -3.93
C VAL A 146 4.49 2.96 -2.78
N THR A 147 4.98 1.76 -3.10
CA THR A 147 5.29 0.72 -2.11
C THR A 147 6.28 -0.31 -2.66
N GLN A 148 6.68 -1.30 -1.87
CA GLN A 148 7.61 -2.34 -2.35
C GLN A 148 6.99 -3.23 -3.41
N SER A 149 7.80 -3.71 -4.35
CA SER A 149 7.37 -4.59 -5.46
C SER A 149 6.59 -5.83 -5.01
N TYR A 150 6.93 -6.43 -3.87
CA TYR A 150 6.19 -7.59 -3.35
C TYR A 150 4.78 -7.22 -2.84
N HIS A 151 4.55 -5.96 -2.46
CA HIS A 151 3.28 -5.46 -1.90
C HIS A 151 2.36 -4.89 -2.97
N LEU A 152 2.90 -4.48 -4.13
CA LEU A 152 2.12 -3.90 -5.23
C LEU A 152 0.93 -4.75 -5.67
N PRO A 153 1.02 -6.10 -5.80
CA PRO A 153 -0.12 -6.89 -6.26
C PRO A 153 -1.37 -6.68 -5.41
N ARG A 154 -1.21 -6.70 -4.07
CA ARG A 154 -2.32 -6.50 -3.13
C ARG A 154 -2.78 -5.06 -3.05
N ALA A 155 -1.86 -4.10 -3.01
CA ALA A 155 -2.20 -2.68 -2.92
C ALA A 155 -2.99 -2.23 -4.16
N VAL A 156 -2.50 -2.58 -5.36
CA VAL A 156 -3.17 -2.25 -6.63
C VAL A 156 -4.52 -2.96 -6.73
N SER A 157 -4.60 -4.25 -6.39
CA SER A 157 -5.88 -4.97 -6.47
C SER A 157 -6.96 -4.38 -5.55
N LEU A 158 -6.59 -4.00 -4.32
CA LEU A 158 -7.52 -3.42 -3.33
C LEU A 158 -7.97 -2.01 -3.73
N CYS A 159 -7.04 -1.13 -4.10
CA CYS A 159 -7.42 0.22 -4.50
C CYS A 159 -8.32 0.21 -5.75
N ARG A 160 -8.06 -0.71 -6.70
CA ARG A 160 -8.91 -0.87 -7.88
C ARG A 160 -10.27 -1.47 -7.58
N SER A 161 -10.39 -2.41 -6.63
CA SER A 161 -11.72 -2.92 -6.21
C SER A 161 -12.59 -1.86 -5.57
N LEU A 162 -11.98 -0.79 -5.04
CA LEU A 162 -12.65 0.38 -4.51
C LEU A 162 -12.94 1.47 -5.55
N GLY A 163 -12.72 1.16 -6.84
CA GLY A 163 -13.02 2.07 -7.96
C GLY A 163 -11.92 3.08 -8.30
N MET A 164 -10.76 3.02 -7.64
CA MET A 164 -9.62 3.88 -7.97
C MET A 164 -8.86 3.35 -9.20
N GLN A 165 -8.55 4.24 -10.15
CA GLN A 165 -7.58 4.00 -11.21
C GLN A 165 -6.15 4.03 -10.63
N ALA A 166 -5.78 2.93 -9.99
CA ALA A 166 -4.51 2.82 -9.29
C ALA A 166 -3.46 2.07 -10.14
N ASP A 167 -2.29 2.69 -10.28
CA ASP A 167 -1.08 2.10 -10.84
C ASP A 167 0.00 2.06 -9.76
N GLY A 168 0.71 0.95 -9.62
CA GLY A 168 1.73 0.75 -8.60
C GLY A 168 3.13 1.14 -9.07
N VAL A 169 3.91 1.80 -8.22
CA VAL A 169 5.33 2.12 -8.48
C VAL A 169 6.22 1.44 -7.45
N ALA A 170 7.16 0.63 -7.94
CA ALA A 170 8.04 -0.17 -7.09
C ALA A 170 9.10 0.68 -6.39
N ALA A 171 9.09 0.66 -5.06
CA ALA A 171 10.14 1.21 -4.22
C ALA A 171 11.30 0.22 -4.04
N THR A 172 12.52 0.71 -4.25
CA THR A 172 13.77 0.02 -3.90
C THR A 172 14.22 0.38 -2.49
N CYS A 173 14.99 -0.48 -1.83
CA CYS A 173 15.61 -0.16 -0.55
C CYS A 173 16.88 -0.94 -0.32
N GLU A 174 17.80 -0.37 0.47
CA GLU A 174 18.93 -1.08 1.05
C GLU A 174 18.46 -1.95 2.22
N CYS A 175 17.80 -3.06 1.87
CA CYS A 175 17.15 -3.95 2.82
C CYS A 175 17.87 -5.30 2.89
N THR A 176 17.92 -5.90 4.08
CA THR A 176 18.49 -7.25 4.24
C THR A 176 17.60 -8.30 3.58
N THR A 177 18.21 -9.32 2.97
CA THR A 177 17.51 -10.46 2.34
C THR A 177 16.53 -11.11 3.31
N THR A 178 16.92 -11.28 4.58
CA THR A 178 16.03 -11.81 5.63
C THR A 178 14.77 -10.98 5.79
N SER A 179 14.89 -9.65 5.80
CA SER A 179 13.73 -8.76 5.94
C SER A 179 12.83 -8.81 4.72
N LEU A 180 13.42 -8.90 3.51
CA LEU A 180 12.68 -9.04 2.26
C LEU A 180 11.87 -10.34 2.23
N VAL A 181 12.49 -11.47 2.57
CA VAL A 181 11.82 -12.78 2.62
C VAL A 181 10.71 -12.77 3.67
N ARG A 182 10.99 -12.30 4.89
CA ARG A 182 9.98 -12.21 5.95
C ARG A 182 8.78 -11.38 5.53
N ASN A 183 9.01 -10.20 4.95
CA ASN A 183 7.93 -9.33 4.52
C ASN A 183 7.15 -9.94 3.35
N ARG A 184 7.80 -10.65 2.42
CA ARG A 184 7.13 -11.36 1.34
C ARG A 184 6.25 -12.51 1.84
N VAL A 185 6.71 -13.27 2.84
CA VAL A 185 5.87 -14.31 3.46
C VAL A 185 4.67 -13.70 4.18
N ARG A 186 4.89 -12.63 4.96
CA ARG A 186 3.79 -11.88 5.60
C ARG A 186 2.78 -11.39 4.56
N GLU A 187 3.26 -10.94 3.41
CA GLU A 187 2.45 -10.46 2.31
C GLU A 187 1.54 -11.54 1.72
N TRP A 188 2.04 -12.77 1.57
CA TRP A 188 1.23 -13.89 1.09
C TRP A 188 0.06 -14.20 2.03
N LEU A 189 0.29 -14.13 3.34
CA LEU A 189 -0.76 -14.32 4.34
C LEU A 189 -1.75 -13.14 4.35
N ALA A 190 -1.25 -11.90 4.27
CA ALA A 190 -2.10 -10.71 4.22
C ALA A 190 -2.99 -10.69 2.96
N THR A 191 -2.52 -11.23 1.84
CA THR A 191 -3.30 -11.31 0.59
C THR A 191 -4.53 -12.18 0.72
N VAL A 192 -4.54 -13.17 1.61
CA VAL A 192 -5.75 -13.97 1.89
C VAL A 192 -6.87 -13.10 2.47
N GLY A 193 -6.53 -12.13 3.33
CA GLY A 193 -7.48 -11.17 3.90
C GLY A 193 -7.94 -10.10 2.91
N ALA A 194 -7.17 -9.83 1.84
CA ALA A 194 -7.53 -8.81 0.85
C ALA A 194 -8.66 -9.25 -0.10
N VAL A 195 -8.81 -10.55 -0.37
CA VAL A 195 -9.89 -11.08 -1.22
C VAL A 195 -11.28 -10.73 -0.67
N PRO A 196 -11.62 -11.05 0.60
CA PRO A 196 -12.92 -10.70 1.14
C PRO A 196 -13.12 -9.18 1.22
N GLU A 197 -12.08 -8.42 1.53
CA GLU A 197 -12.13 -6.95 1.54
C GLU A 197 -12.48 -6.38 0.15
N ALA A 198 -11.89 -6.92 -0.92
CA ALA A 198 -12.19 -6.50 -2.29
C ALA A 198 -13.59 -6.88 -2.78
N ILE A 199 -14.21 -7.91 -2.18
CA ILE A 199 -15.55 -8.39 -2.55
C ILE A 199 -16.64 -7.62 -1.79
N TRP A 200 -16.44 -7.44 -0.48
CA TRP A 200 -17.45 -6.87 0.41
C TRP A 200 -17.28 -5.39 0.70
N ASN A 201 -16.11 -4.82 0.43
CA ASN A 201 -15.78 -3.42 0.65
C ASN A 201 -16.22 -2.92 2.05
N ARG A 202 -15.49 -3.35 3.09
CA ARG A 202 -15.70 -2.88 4.47
C ARG A 202 -15.54 -1.35 4.58
N ASP A 203 -16.09 -0.74 5.62
CA ASP A 203 -15.74 0.65 5.94
C ASP A 203 -14.28 0.73 6.44
N PRO A 204 -13.59 1.88 6.25
CA PRO A 204 -12.28 2.09 6.83
C PRO A 204 -12.37 2.11 8.36
N ALA A 205 -11.31 1.67 9.04
CA ALA A 205 -11.29 1.53 10.50
C ALA A 205 -11.62 2.83 11.24
N VAL A 206 -11.27 3.98 10.65
CA VAL A 206 -11.62 5.31 11.13
C VAL A 206 -12.41 6.04 10.04
N LEU A 207 -13.66 6.37 10.35
CA LEU A 207 -14.49 7.26 9.53
C LEU A 207 -14.03 8.70 9.73
N SER A 208 -13.92 9.46 8.64
CA SER A 208 -13.56 10.87 8.68
C SER A 208 -14.49 11.66 7.77
N THR A 209 -14.68 12.94 8.09
CA THR A 209 -15.37 13.86 7.19
C THR A 209 -14.55 14.03 5.90
N PRO A 210 -15.19 14.21 4.74
CA PRO A 210 -14.48 14.49 3.49
C PRO A 210 -13.50 15.66 3.63
N ASP A 211 -12.33 15.52 3.02
CA ASP A 211 -11.23 16.47 3.02
C ASP A 211 -10.88 16.85 1.57
N GLY A 212 -11.07 18.13 1.24
CA GLY A 212 -10.82 18.66 -0.11
C GLY A 212 -9.35 18.88 -0.46
N SER A 213 -8.43 18.75 0.50
CA SER A 213 -7.03 19.19 0.36
C SER A 213 -6.33 18.61 -0.88
N VAL A 214 -6.55 17.34 -1.18
CA VAL A 214 -5.97 16.71 -2.38
C VAL A 214 -6.59 17.28 -3.66
N ARG A 215 -7.91 17.44 -3.70
CA ARG A 215 -8.63 18.00 -4.86
C ARG A 215 -8.25 19.44 -5.15
N ASP A 216 -8.07 20.24 -4.10
CA ASP A 216 -7.68 21.64 -4.19
C ASP A 216 -6.29 21.77 -4.83
N LEU A 217 -5.34 20.90 -4.43
CA LEU A 217 -3.99 20.88 -5.02
C LEU A 217 -3.98 20.47 -6.50
N ILE A 218 -4.77 19.45 -6.86
CA ILE A 218 -4.90 18.99 -8.25
C ILE A 218 -5.48 20.10 -9.12
N THR A 219 -6.47 20.85 -8.59
CA THR A 219 -7.17 21.91 -9.32
C THR A 219 -6.32 23.16 -9.46
N ALA A 220 -5.50 23.50 -8.46
CA ALA A 220 -4.56 24.62 -8.51
C ALA A 220 -3.47 24.44 -9.60
N HIS A 221 -3.23 23.21 -10.07
CA HIS A 221 -2.25 22.89 -11.10
C HIS A 221 -2.90 22.06 -12.22
N PRO A 222 -3.70 22.65 -13.14
CA PRO A 222 -4.38 21.89 -14.19
C PRO A 222 -3.42 21.15 -15.13
N PRO A 223 -3.86 20.07 -15.82
CA PRO A 223 -3.01 19.33 -16.75
C PRO A 223 -2.45 20.27 -17.84
N GLY A 224 -1.12 20.33 -17.98
CA GLY A 224 -0.44 21.14 -19.01
C GLY A 224 0.13 22.49 -18.56
N SER A 225 -0.02 22.90 -17.30
CA SER A 225 0.71 24.06 -16.76
C SER A 225 2.13 23.66 -16.37
N ARG A 226 3.07 23.72 -17.32
CA ARG A 226 4.51 23.80 -17.05
C ARG A 226 5.04 25.12 -17.58
#